data_AF-A0A8J1LWR6-F1
#
_entry.id   AF-A0A8J1LWR6-F1
#
_cell.length_a   1.000
_cell.length_b   1.000
_cell.length_c   1.000
_cell.angle_alpha   90.00
_cell.angle_beta   90.00
_cell.angle_gamma   90.00
#
_symmetry.space_group_name_H-M   'P 1'
#
loop_
_entity.id
_entity.type
_entity.pdbx_description
1 polymer ?
#
loop_
_entity_poly.entity_id
_entity_poly.type
_entity_poly.pdbx_seq_one_letter_code
_entity_poly.pdbx_strand_id
1 'polypeptide(L)'
;MREAKSPTKLPQFLRIIRILCLFLLPQLGVVLEVTAPSPQIARKGSNTLIPCTFYVSKFPADPKLLDVKWYFNSRVILIYSDDVITTDPRFSLNSTTAPWGVASLSVSNTQVSDGGTYTCTVDYSSDRQNKEILLEIQAPPQIIITNKVVSENKESVLRASITGFYPQDLDVKWLRDGEILPGVTVNKSQRDPDGTHSTTSTVTIVPTKENRNQIFSIQVQHKSLSAPLQEDFQLIYEAAPSINFTHEPFYENKEQTLMCRVWGYYPESIAVSWLVNGSRVEASEIKRINSSALESSYQFLPTAESQGMEISCVVEHQALTQPLVQTLKVELTGENFPYGSHLLAGLIFLQSRGHTEDLYQAEEAYGTLLSLLTTPSLGPCSLTEQWCSTSLS
;
A
#
# COMPACT_ATOMS: atom_id res chain seq x y z
N MET A 1 62.64 -36.62 112.80
CA MET A 1 61.39 -35.99 113.28
C MET A 1 60.26 -36.28 112.30
N ARG A 2 58.99 -36.07 112.70
CA ARG A 2 57.82 -36.11 111.79
C ARG A 2 57.41 -34.68 111.44
N GLU A 3 57.08 -34.41 110.18
CA GLU A 3 56.13 -33.41 109.65
C GLU A 3 56.31 -33.37 108.11
N ALA A 4 55.32 -33.04 107.28
CA ALA A 4 53.87 -32.92 107.48
C ALA A 4 53.15 -33.42 106.20
N LYS A 5 51.84 -33.68 106.27
CA LYS A 5 51.04 -34.18 105.13
C LYS A 5 50.01 -33.13 104.70
N SER A 6 50.02 -32.72 103.43
CA SER A 6 48.95 -31.93 102.81
C SER A 6 48.75 -32.33 101.33
N PRO A 7 47.51 -32.50 100.83
CA PRO A 7 47.24 -33.03 99.49
C PRO A 7 46.76 -31.96 98.47
N THR A 8 46.55 -32.42 97.24
CA THR A 8 45.71 -31.81 96.16
C THR A 8 46.25 -30.59 95.41
N LYS A 9 46.45 -30.75 94.09
CA LYS A 9 45.50 -30.27 93.06
C LYS A 9 45.86 -30.78 91.66
N LEU A 10 44.83 -31.09 90.86
CA LEU A 10 44.97 -31.47 89.45
C LEU A 10 44.75 -30.22 88.57
N PRO A 11 45.71 -29.81 87.70
CA PRO A 11 45.58 -28.59 86.91
C PRO A 11 44.70 -28.78 85.66
N GLN A 12 43.44 -28.39 85.82
CA GLN A 12 42.48 -27.93 84.81
C GLN A 12 42.99 -27.76 83.35
N PHE A 13 42.76 -28.75 82.49
CA PHE A 13 42.97 -28.63 81.02
C PHE A 13 41.68 -28.72 80.17
N LEU A 14 40.49 -28.76 80.81
CA LEU A 14 39.21 -29.07 80.17
C LEU A 14 38.08 -28.05 80.42
N ARG A 15 38.40 -26.76 80.60
CA ARG A 15 37.39 -25.70 80.84
C ARG A 15 37.52 -24.40 80.04
N ILE A 16 38.35 -24.35 79.00
CA ILE A 16 38.47 -23.17 78.11
C ILE A 16 37.82 -23.41 76.74
N ILE A 17 37.83 -24.65 76.22
CA ILE A 17 37.24 -25.01 74.90
C ILE A 17 35.72 -25.26 74.99
N ARG A 18 34.97 -24.34 75.60
CA ARG A 18 33.48 -24.31 75.58
C ARG A 18 32.84 -22.92 75.59
N ILE A 19 33.62 -21.82 75.65
CA ILE A 19 33.08 -20.45 75.74
C ILE A 19 33.69 -19.53 74.65
N LEU A 20 34.00 -20.07 73.47
CA LEU A 20 34.41 -19.28 72.30
C LEU A 20 33.82 -19.77 70.96
N CYS A 21 32.72 -20.54 71.01
CA CYS A 21 31.95 -20.98 69.84
C CYS A 21 30.45 -20.71 70.02
N LEU A 22 30.09 -19.54 70.58
CA LEU A 22 28.69 -19.10 70.80
C LEU A 22 28.36 -17.72 70.20
N PHE A 23 29.31 -17.08 69.50
CA PHE A 23 29.13 -15.78 68.85
C PHE A 23 29.33 -15.82 67.32
N LEU A 24 29.10 -16.98 66.71
CA LEU A 24 28.87 -17.15 65.26
C LEU A 24 27.61 -17.99 65.02
N LEU A 25 26.51 -17.61 65.68
CA LEU A 25 25.21 -17.75 65.03
C LEU A 25 25.24 -16.83 63.80
N PRO A 26 25.02 -17.34 62.57
CA PRO A 26 24.68 -16.44 61.48
C PRO A 26 23.40 -15.72 61.89
N GLN A 27 23.43 -14.39 61.93
CA GLN A 27 22.16 -13.67 62.02
C GLN A 27 21.37 -14.04 60.78
N LEU A 28 20.14 -14.55 60.95
CA LEU A 28 19.20 -14.63 59.84
C LEU A 28 18.84 -13.18 59.50
N GLY A 29 19.62 -12.60 58.59
CA GLY A 29 19.29 -11.33 57.98
C GLY A 29 17.90 -11.40 57.36
N VAL A 30 17.28 -10.24 57.25
CA VAL A 30 16.36 -10.07 56.12
C VAL A 30 17.17 -10.41 54.87
N VAL A 31 16.61 -11.24 53.99
CA VAL A 31 17.23 -11.54 52.70
C VAL A 31 16.28 -10.99 51.66
N LEU A 32 16.70 -9.90 51.00
CA LEU A 32 16.05 -9.37 49.81
C LEU A 32 16.85 -9.79 48.58
N GLU A 33 16.19 -10.47 47.64
CA GLU A 33 16.76 -10.80 46.33
C GLU A 33 15.80 -10.34 45.23
N VAL A 34 16.28 -9.52 44.29
CA VAL A 34 15.49 -8.99 43.17
C VAL A 34 15.91 -9.67 41.87
N THR A 35 14.94 -10.15 41.10
CA THR A 35 15.13 -10.79 39.79
C THR A 35 14.34 -10.05 38.72
N ALA A 36 15.04 -9.56 37.70
CA ALA A 36 14.46 -8.97 36.50
C ALA A 36 15.29 -9.41 35.27
N PRO A 37 14.71 -10.13 34.29
CA PRO A 37 15.42 -10.55 33.08
C PRO A 37 15.59 -9.40 32.08
N SER A 38 16.71 -9.36 31.36
CA SER A 38 17.03 -8.33 30.36
C SER A 38 17.85 -8.92 29.20
N PRO A 39 17.74 -8.42 27.94
CA PRO A 39 16.79 -7.39 27.47
C PRO A 39 15.34 -7.86 27.49
N GLN A 40 14.41 -6.90 27.42
CA GLN A 40 12.98 -7.15 27.19
C GLN A 40 12.58 -6.59 25.83
N ILE A 41 11.73 -7.31 25.09
CA ILE A 41 11.26 -6.91 23.76
C ILE A 41 9.78 -6.52 23.84
N ALA A 42 9.47 -5.30 23.41
CA ALA A 42 8.11 -4.76 23.37
C ALA A 42 7.70 -4.42 21.94
N ARG A 43 6.40 -4.56 21.62
CA ARG A 43 5.85 -4.12 20.33
C ARG A 43 5.26 -2.71 20.45
N LYS A 44 5.53 -1.85 19.47
CA LYS A 44 4.88 -0.53 19.39
C LYS A 44 3.35 -0.69 19.40
N GLY A 45 2.66 0.10 20.21
CA GLY A 45 1.21 0.07 20.41
C GLY A 45 0.69 -1.01 21.36
N SER A 46 1.51 -1.98 21.79
CA SER A 46 1.08 -3.00 22.75
C SER A 46 1.10 -2.49 24.20
N ASN A 47 0.36 -3.17 25.08
CA ASN A 47 0.56 -3.02 26.53
C ASN A 47 1.69 -3.97 26.94
N THR A 48 2.76 -3.42 27.50
CA THR A 48 4.00 -4.13 27.82
C THR A 48 4.11 -4.35 29.32
N LEU A 49 4.51 -5.55 29.75
CA LEU A 49 4.92 -5.82 31.12
C LEU A 49 6.45 -5.92 31.17
N ILE A 50 7.09 -5.06 31.97
CA ILE A 50 8.52 -5.16 32.29
C ILE A 50 8.64 -5.98 33.59
N PRO A 51 9.08 -7.26 33.51
CA PRO A 51 9.12 -8.15 34.66
C PRO A 51 10.14 -7.70 35.70
N CYS A 52 9.68 -7.49 36.93
CA CYS A 52 10.51 -7.42 38.12
C CYS A 52 9.84 -8.22 39.23
N THR A 53 10.58 -9.13 39.84
CA THR A 53 10.13 -9.97 40.95
C THR A 53 11.14 -9.91 42.07
N PHE A 54 10.72 -10.18 43.30
CA PHE A 54 11.61 -10.21 44.44
C PHE A 54 11.19 -11.27 45.47
N TYR A 55 12.19 -11.80 46.17
CA TYR A 55 12.02 -12.70 47.30
C TYR A 55 12.41 -12.00 48.60
N VAL A 56 11.66 -12.31 49.67
CA VAL A 56 11.93 -11.85 51.05
C VAL A 56 11.84 -13.03 52.02
N SER A 57 12.77 -13.10 52.98
CA SER A 57 12.79 -14.17 54.00
C SER A 57 11.61 -14.13 55.00
N LYS A 58 10.81 -13.06 54.99
CA LYS A 58 9.50 -12.98 55.64
C LYS A 58 8.43 -12.73 54.57
N PHE A 59 7.61 -13.75 54.30
CA PHE A 59 6.62 -13.73 53.22
C PHE A 59 5.18 -13.93 53.74
N PRO A 60 4.17 -13.22 53.21
CA PRO A 60 4.27 -12.11 52.26
C PRO A 60 5.02 -10.91 52.87
N ALA A 61 5.51 -10.02 52.02
CA ALA A 61 6.17 -8.80 52.46
C ALA A 61 5.17 -7.89 53.20
N ASP A 62 5.54 -7.39 54.37
CA ASP A 62 4.78 -6.33 55.07
C ASP A 62 4.81 -5.05 54.22
N PRO A 63 3.65 -4.53 53.74
CA PRO A 63 3.61 -3.33 52.89
C PRO A 63 4.29 -2.12 53.53
N LYS A 64 4.21 -1.99 54.86
CA LYS A 64 4.78 -0.86 55.63
C LYS A 64 6.31 -0.88 55.69
N LEU A 65 6.93 -1.95 55.20
CA LEU A 65 8.37 -2.12 55.12
C LEU A 65 8.84 -2.24 53.67
N LEU A 66 7.97 -2.08 52.67
CA LEU A 66 8.23 -2.36 51.25
C LEU A 66 8.00 -1.10 50.40
N ASP A 67 9.10 -0.51 49.90
CA ASP A 67 9.04 0.42 48.79
C ASP A 67 9.44 -0.28 47.48
N VAL A 68 8.75 0.03 46.39
CA VAL A 68 9.21 -0.29 45.02
C VAL A 68 9.31 1.01 44.22
N LYS A 69 10.48 1.26 43.62
CA LYS A 69 10.76 2.49 42.86
C LYS A 69 11.25 2.14 41.46
N TRP A 70 10.48 2.54 40.45
CA TRP A 70 10.85 2.39 39.05
C TRP A 70 11.44 3.68 38.49
N TYR A 71 12.58 3.51 37.83
CA TYR A 71 13.27 4.58 37.11
C TYR A 71 13.25 4.28 35.61
N PHE A 72 13.21 5.31 34.78
CA PHE A 72 13.47 5.27 33.34
C PHE A 72 14.54 6.30 33.01
N ASN A 73 15.65 5.86 32.41
CA ASN A 73 16.82 6.70 32.11
C ASN A 73 17.24 7.58 33.31
N SER A 74 17.41 6.93 34.48
CA SER A 74 17.71 7.52 35.79
C SER A 74 16.68 8.48 36.41
N ARG A 75 15.50 8.68 35.81
CA ARG A 75 14.40 9.50 36.39
C ARG A 75 13.35 8.59 37.02
N VAL A 76 12.89 8.90 38.24
CA VAL A 76 11.74 8.19 38.85
C VAL A 76 10.50 8.41 37.99
N ILE A 77 9.80 7.32 37.68
CA ILE A 77 8.53 7.34 36.93
C ILE A 77 7.35 6.78 37.75
N LEU A 78 7.61 5.84 38.66
CA LEU A 78 6.60 5.23 39.51
C LEU A 78 7.20 4.85 40.87
N ILE A 79 6.45 5.10 41.94
CA ILE A 79 6.74 4.72 43.32
C ILE A 79 5.54 3.91 43.84
N TYR A 80 5.83 2.82 44.54
CA TYR A 80 4.88 2.13 45.41
C TYR A 80 5.41 2.20 46.85
N SER A 81 4.56 2.66 47.77
CA SER A 81 4.83 2.83 49.21
C SER A 81 3.45 2.92 49.89
N ASP A 82 2.90 1.76 50.28
CA ASP A 82 1.46 1.50 50.52
C ASP A 82 0.55 1.77 49.30
N ASP A 83 0.59 2.97 48.71
CA ASP A 83 -0.12 3.39 47.48
C ASP A 83 0.80 3.46 46.26
N VAL A 84 0.22 3.50 45.05
CA VAL A 84 0.95 3.66 43.77
C VAL A 84 0.89 5.11 43.27
N ILE A 85 2.04 5.76 43.14
CA ILE A 85 2.21 7.12 42.64
C ILE A 85 2.99 7.05 41.31
N THR A 86 2.46 7.66 40.24
CA THR A 86 3.10 7.69 38.91
C THR A 86 3.15 9.10 38.33
N THR A 87 4.16 9.39 37.51
CA THR A 87 4.27 10.64 36.74
C THR A 87 3.55 10.60 35.39
N ASP A 88 3.22 9.40 34.88
CA ASP A 88 2.51 9.18 33.62
C ASP A 88 1.47 8.06 33.84
N PRO A 89 0.16 8.29 33.59
CA PRO A 89 -0.88 7.29 33.80
C PRO A 89 -0.76 6.03 32.91
N ARG A 90 0.14 6.02 31.91
CA ARG A 90 0.49 4.80 31.17
C ARG A 90 1.33 3.82 31.98
N PHE A 91 2.06 4.31 32.99
CA PHE A 91 2.85 3.49 33.91
C PHE A 91 2.00 3.06 35.11
N SER A 92 1.88 1.76 35.32
CA SER A 92 1.14 1.20 36.46
C SER A 92 1.82 -0.03 37.04
N LEU A 93 1.56 -0.29 38.32
CA LEU A 93 2.06 -1.45 39.06
C LEU A 93 0.91 -2.03 39.86
N ASN A 94 0.79 -3.35 39.91
CA ASN A 94 -0.31 -4.01 40.63
C ASN A 94 0.01 -4.10 42.13
N SER A 95 -0.51 -3.15 42.92
CA SER A 95 -0.36 -3.09 44.37
C SER A 95 -0.87 -4.35 45.09
N THR A 96 -1.85 -5.08 44.53
CA THR A 96 -2.33 -6.34 45.14
C THR A 96 -1.32 -7.47 45.07
N THR A 97 -0.38 -7.45 44.11
CA THR A 97 0.64 -8.48 43.92
C THR A 97 2.03 -8.06 44.39
N ALA A 98 2.26 -6.77 44.69
CA ALA A 98 3.54 -6.28 45.22
C ALA A 98 3.94 -6.96 46.55
N PRO A 99 3.07 -7.10 47.56
CA PRO A 99 3.38 -7.86 48.79
C PRO A 99 3.70 -9.34 48.56
N TRP A 100 3.32 -9.88 47.39
CA TRP A 100 3.55 -11.28 46.98
C TRP A 100 4.81 -11.44 46.12
N GLY A 101 5.69 -10.43 46.07
CA GLY A 101 6.96 -10.49 45.34
C GLY A 101 6.89 -10.04 43.88
N VAL A 102 5.78 -9.45 43.41
CA VAL A 102 5.63 -9.02 42.01
C VAL A 102 5.71 -7.49 41.91
N ALA A 103 6.91 -7.00 41.64
CA ALA A 103 7.25 -5.59 41.47
C ALA A 103 7.18 -5.10 40.01
N SER A 104 6.61 -5.89 39.09
CA SER A 104 6.62 -5.63 37.64
C SER A 104 5.88 -4.34 37.24
N LEU A 105 6.45 -3.62 36.28
CA LEU A 105 5.88 -2.39 35.71
C LEU A 105 5.07 -2.71 34.44
N SER A 106 3.84 -2.21 34.36
CA SER A 106 3.03 -2.19 33.15
C SER A 106 3.17 -0.84 32.45
N VAL A 107 3.34 -0.86 31.12
CA VAL A 107 3.40 0.30 30.23
C VAL A 107 2.29 0.16 29.18
N SER A 108 1.23 0.97 29.27
CA SER A 108 0.15 0.94 28.28
C SER A 108 0.50 1.71 26.99
N ASN A 109 0.03 1.19 25.84
CA ASN A 109 0.26 1.77 24.51
C ASN A 109 1.74 2.19 24.28
N THR A 110 2.65 1.21 24.34
CA THR A 110 4.11 1.45 24.31
C THR A 110 4.56 2.13 23.01
N GLN A 111 5.33 3.21 23.12
CA GLN A 111 5.87 3.99 22.00
C GLN A 111 7.37 3.79 21.84
N VAL A 112 7.93 4.21 20.70
CA VAL A 112 9.39 4.16 20.45
C VAL A 112 10.17 4.96 21.51
N SER A 113 9.58 6.03 22.02
CA SER A 113 10.15 6.87 23.10
C SER A 113 10.24 6.19 24.47
N ASP A 114 9.53 5.09 24.68
CA ASP A 114 9.62 4.29 25.92
C ASP A 114 10.82 3.31 25.87
N GLY A 115 11.51 3.19 24.73
CA GLY A 115 12.74 2.40 24.62
C GLY A 115 13.89 3.03 25.40
N GLY A 116 14.60 2.23 26.21
CA GLY A 116 15.69 2.71 27.05
C GLY A 116 15.97 1.81 28.25
N THR A 117 16.73 2.32 29.21
CA THR A 117 17.08 1.57 30.43
C THR A 117 16.09 1.90 31.54
N TYR A 118 15.39 0.88 32.01
CA TYR A 118 14.59 0.94 33.22
C TYR A 118 15.39 0.38 34.40
N THR A 119 15.15 0.90 35.61
CA THR A 119 15.71 0.32 36.84
C THR A 119 14.58 0.01 37.80
N CYS A 120 14.42 -1.27 38.15
CA CYS A 120 13.58 -1.70 39.26
C CYS A 120 14.41 -1.63 40.54
N THR A 121 14.04 -0.78 41.50
CA THR A 121 14.57 -0.78 42.87
C THR A 121 13.51 -1.32 43.81
N VAL A 122 13.89 -2.24 44.69
CA VAL A 122 13.09 -2.68 45.83
C VAL A 122 13.87 -2.35 47.10
N ASP A 123 13.23 -1.65 48.02
CA ASP A 123 13.73 -1.43 49.37
C ASP A 123 12.82 -2.20 50.33
N TYR A 124 13.37 -3.14 51.12
CA TYR A 124 12.63 -3.91 52.11
C TYR A 124 13.30 -3.89 53.49
N SER A 125 12.65 -3.23 54.46
CA SER A 125 13.15 -2.96 55.80
C SER A 125 14.50 -2.21 55.82
N SER A 126 15.64 -2.88 55.98
CA SER A 126 16.99 -2.29 55.90
C SER A 126 17.64 -2.45 54.52
N ASP A 127 17.11 -3.33 53.68
CA ASP A 127 17.83 -3.91 52.56
C ASP A 127 17.37 -3.28 51.25
N ARG A 128 18.32 -2.93 50.39
CA ARG A 128 18.06 -2.31 49.09
C ARG A 128 18.71 -3.10 47.97
N GLN A 129 17.90 -3.54 47.02
CA GLN A 129 18.33 -4.24 45.82
C GLN A 129 17.76 -3.55 44.58
N ASN A 130 18.49 -3.64 43.47
CA ASN A 130 18.00 -3.14 42.19
C ASN A 130 18.48 -4.00 41.03
N LYS A 131 17.77 -3.92 39.90
CA LYS A 131 18.14 -4.50 38.61
C LYS A 131 17.83 -3.51 37.50
N GLU A 132 18.72 -3.45 36.52
CA GLU A 132 18.52 -2.70 35.28
C GLU A 132 17.96 -3.60 34.19
N ILE A 133 17.06 -3.06 33.38
CA ILE A 133 16.38 -3.73 32.27
C ILE A 133 16.41 -2.81 31.05
N LEU A 134 17.16 -3.19 30.02
CA LEU A 134 17.00 -2.61 28.70
C LEU A 134 15.66 -3.04 28.09
N LEU A 135 14.81 -2.07 27.74
CA LEU A 135 13.59 -2.28 26.97
C LEU A 135 13.85 -1.94 25.49
N GLU A 136 13.83 -2.96 24.63
CA GLU A 136 13.88 -2.79 23.18
C GLU A 136 12.47 -2.70 22.59
N ILE A 137 12.14 -1.55 22.00
CA ILE A 137 10.93 -1.42 21.19
C ILE A 137 11.19 -2.01 19.81
N GLN A 138 10.16 -2.66 19.25
CA GLN A 138 10.17 -3.21 17.91
C GLN A 138 8.83 -2.90 17.19
N ALA A 139 8.89 -2.60 15.90
CA ALA A 139 7.72 -2.39 15.05
C ALA A 139 7.92 -3.06 13.68
N PRO A 140 6.93 -3.83 13.16
CA PRO A 140 7.04 -4.50 11.87
C PRO A 140 6.88 -3.52 10.70
N PRO A 141 7.66 -3.68 9.62
CA PRO A 141 7.44 -2.93 8.38
C PRO A 141 6.07 -3.26 7.78
N GLN A 142 5.50 -2.26 7.10
CA GLN A 142 4.48 -2.44 6.07
C GLN A 142 5.10 -2.17 4.71
N ILE A 143 4.61 -2.83 3.66
CA ILE A 143 5.12 -2.69 2.28
C ILE A 143 3.98 -2.22 1.38
N ILE A 144 4.25 -1.26 0.51
CA ILE A 144 3.31 -0.74 -0.49
C ILE A 144 4.02 -0.65 -1.84
N ILE A 145 3.57 -1.40 -2.85
CA ILE A 145 4.08 -1.30 -4.21
C ILE A 145 3.56 0.01 -4.85
N THR A 146 4.45 0.99 -5.00
CA THR A 146 4.14 2.35 -5.49
C THR A 146 4.40 2.55 -6.98
N ASN A 147 5.27 1.74 -7.61
CA ASN A 147 5.27 1.55 -9.06
C ASN A 147 5.48 0.09 -9.44
N LYS A 148 4.60 -0.40 -10.32
CA LYS A 148 4.69 -1.68 -11.03
C LYS A 148 4.26 -1.55 -12.51
N VAL A 149 4.19 -0.32 -13.01
CA VAL A 149 3.90 -0.02 -14.42
C VAL A 149 5.20 -0.06 -15.21
N VAL A 150 5.17 -0.72 -16.37
CA VAL A 150 6.36 -1.00 -17.18
C VAL A 150 6.11 -0.82 -18.68
N SER A 151 7.17 -0.49 -19.41
CA SER A 151 7.20 -0.45 -20.88
C SER A 151 7.81 -1.73 -21.44
N GLU A 152 7.15 -2.40 -22.40
CA GLU A 152 7.69 -3.64 -22.97
C GLU A 152 9.00 -3.39 -23.74
N ASN A 153 10.02 -4.18 -23.44
CA ASN A 153 11.38 -4.11 -23.99
C ASN A 153 12.10 -2.76 -23.78
N LYS A 154 11.69 -1.93 -22.80
CA LYS A 154 12.41 -0.73 -22.36
C LYS A 154 12.78 -0.81 -20.86
N GLU A 155 13.77 -0.03 -20.46
CA GLU A 155 14.17 0.11 -19.05
C GLU A 155 13.03 0.70 -18.21
N SER A 156 12.63 0.00 -17.15
CA SER A 156 11.49 0.32 -16.29
C SER A 156 11.87 0.19 -14.81
N VAL A 157 11.48 1.16 -13.98
CA VAL A 157 11.85 1.20 -12.55
C VAL A 157 10.67 0.83 -11.65
N LEU A 158 10.73 -0.36 -11.05
CA LEU A 158 9.79 -0.78 -9.99
C LEU A 158 10.09 -0.01 -8.70
N ARG A 159 9.07 0.25 -7.88
CA ARG A 159 9.22 1.02 -6.63
C ARG A 159 8.28 0.55 -5.53
N ALA A 160 8.82 0.39 -4.33
CA ALA A 160 8.04 0.15 -3.11
C ALA A 160 8.34 1.21 -2.06
N SER A 161 7.31 1.53 -1.26
CA SER A 161 7.45 2.19 0.04
C SER A 161 7.47 1.13 1.13
N ILE A 162 8.33 1.31 2.13
CA ILE A 162 8.44 0.45 3.31
C ILE A 162 8.33 1.37 4.53
N THR A 163 7.36 1.14 5.41
CA THR A 163 6.97 2.13 6.44
C THR A 163 6.74 1.52 7.82
N GLY A 164 6.79 2.36 8.86
CA GLY A 164 6.36 2.02 10.23
C GLY A 164 7.28 1.06 11.00
N PHE A 165 8.46 0.74 10.49
CA PHE A 165 9.38 -0.21 11.13
C PHE A 165 10.24 0.44 12.21
N TYR A 166 10.69 -0.36 13.19
CA TYR A 166 11.67 0.08 14.19
C TYR A 166 12.39 -1.15 14.78
N PRO A 167 13.72 -1.15 14.95
CA PRO A 167 14.70 -0.09 14.68
C PRO A 167 14.96 0.14 13.18
N GLN A 168 15.97 0.94 12.84
CA GLN A 168 16.26 1.35 11.46
C GLN A 168 16.79 0.24 10.53
N ASP A 169 17.45 -0.79 11.07
CA ASP A 169 18.21 -1.77 10.27
C ASP A 169 17.32 -2.84 9.62
N LEU A 170 17.35 -2.89 8.28
CA LEU A 170 16.55 -3.80 7.45
C LEU A 170 17.34 -4.24 6.20
N ASP A 171 16.96 -5.39 5.65
CA ASP A 171 17.45 -5.94 4.38
C ASP A 171 16.29 -6.04 3.38
N VAL A 172 16.53 -5.68 2.11
CA VAL A 172 15.54 -5.68 1.03
C VAL A 172 16.06 -6.45 -0.18
N LYS A 173 15.26 -7.41 -0.66
CA LYS A 173 15.46 -8.06 -1.95
C LYS A 173 14.23 -7.83 -2.82
N TRP A 174 14.46 -7.65 -4.12
CA TRP A 174 13.42 -7.83 -5.12
C TRP A 174 13.65 -9.18 -5.79
N LEU A 175 12.56 -9.86 -6.15
CA LEU A 175 12.61 -11.20 -6.72
C LEU A 175 11.72 -11.31 -7.96
N ARG A 176 11.99 -12.30 -8.79
CA ARG A 176 11.22 -12.71 -9.96
C ARG A 176 11.15 -14.23 -9.98
N ASP A 177 9.96 -14.80 -9.80
CA ASP A 177 9.71 -16.23 -9.59
C ASP A 177 10.63 -16.87 -8.51
N GLY A 178 11.01 -16.09 -7.49
CA GLY A 178 11.91 -16.50 -6.40
C GLY A 178 13.41 -16.29 -6.66
N GLU A 179 13.83 -15.90 -7.88
CA GLU A 179 15.22 -15.48 -8.15
C GLU A 179 15.44 -14.04 -7.69
N ILE A 180 16.55 -13.75 -6.99
CA ILE A 180 16.89 -12.38 -6.55
C ILE A 180 17.35 -11.53 -7.74
N LEU A 181 16.72 -10.37 -7.91
CA LEU A 181 17.09 -9.38 -8.92
C LEU A 181 18.30 -8.55 -8.47
N PRO A 182 19.30 -8.30 -9.36
CA PRO A 182 20.42 -7.41 -9.07
C PRO A 182 20.00 -5.93 -9.14
N GLY A 183 20.88 -5.02 -8.69
CA GLY A 183 20.67 -3.57 -8.86
C GLY A 183 19.63 -2.94 -7.91
N VAL A 184 19.21 -3.67 -6.86
CA VAL A 184 18.32 -3.13 -5.83
C VAL A 184 18.95 -1.91 -5.18
N THR A 185 18.21 -0.80 -5.19
CA THR A 185 18.53 0.42 -4.46
C THR A 185 17.57 0.56 -3.28
N VAL A 186 18.09 0.92 -2.11
CA VAL A 186 17.30 1.29 -0.93
C VAL A 186 17.71 2.70 -0.54
N ASN A 187 16.75 3.62 -0.47
CA ASN A 187 17.02 4.99 -0.09
C ASN A 187 17.38 5.10 1.40
N LYS A 188 18.00 6.21 1.79
CA LYS A 188 18.26 6.50 3.21
C LYS A 188 16.92 6.55 3.96
N SER A 189 16.83 5.81 5.05
CA SER A 189 15.65 5.83 5.91
C SER A 189 15.40 7.23 6.47
N GLN A 190 14.14 7.66 6.38
CA GLN A 190 13.59 8.78 7.11
C GLN A 190 13.05 8.27 8.45
N ARG A 191 13.10 9.11 9.49
CA ARG A 191 12.44 8.86 10.77
C ARG A 191 11.12 9.62 10.83
N ASP A 192 10.07 8.94 11.27
CA ASP A 192 8.70 9.41 11.31
C ASP A 192 8.35 10.08 12.66
N PRO A 193 7.28 10.90 12.74
CA PRO A 193 6.94 11.66 13.95
C PRO A 193 6.61 10.80 15.18
N ASP A 194 6.21 9.55 14.99
CA ASP A 194 5.96 8.57 16.05
C ASP A 194 7.23 7.80 16.50
N GLY A 195 8.39 8.19 15.96
CA GLY A 195 9.70 7.64 16.21
C GLY A 195 10.07 6.41 15.37
N THR A 196 9.14 5.85 14.58
CA THR A 196 9.40 4.75 13.63
C THR A 196 10.19 5.24 12.41
N HIS A 197 10.45 4.35 11.47
CA HIS A 197 11.21 4.60 10.26
C HIS A 197 10.42 4.21 9.01
N SER A 198 10.69 4.95 7.95
CA SER A 198 10.21 4.70 6.59
C SER A 198 11.35 4.80 5.59
N THR A 199 11.24 4.11 4.46
CA THR A 199 12.16 4.22 3.32
C THR A 199 11.45 3.84 2.02
N THR A 200 12.12 4.04 0.88
CA THR A 200 11.68 3.53 -0.42
C THR A 200 12.78 2.66 -1.03
N SER A 201 12.38 1.62 -1.75
CA SER A 201 13.29 0.80 -2.55
C SER A 201 12.86 0.80 -4.01
N THR A 202 13.84 0.68 -4.90
CA THR A 202 13.65 0.55 -6.35
C THR A 202 14.53 -0.56 -6.91
N VAL A 203 14.04 -1.22 -7.95
CA VAL A 203 14.86 -2.08 -8.82
C VAL A 203 14.52 -1.76 -10.28
N THR A 204 15.52 -1.79 -11.14
CA THR A 204 15.37 -1.50 -12.57
C THR A 204 15.38 -2.80 -13.36
N ILE A 205 14.43 -2.94 -14.28
CA ILE A 205 14.27 -4.14 -15.13
C ILE A 205 14.04 -3.75 -16.59
N VAL A 206 14.28 -4.68 -17.52
CA VAL A 206 13.83 -4.59 -18.91
C VAL A 206 12.82 -5.72 -19.13
N PRO A 207 11.50 -5.46 -19.09
CA PRO A 207 10.49 -6.51 -19.13
C PRO A 207 10.07 -6.83 -20.56
N THR A 208 10.19 -8.11 -20.91
CA THR A 208 9.72 -8.73 -22.15
C THR A 208 8.28 -9.24 -21.99
N LYS A 209 7.64 -9.60 -23.10
CA LYS A 209 6.31 -10.23 -23.12
C LYS A 209 6.17 -11.46 -22.21
N GLU A 210 7.24 -12.22 -21.99
CA GLU A 210 7.25 -13.43 -21.15
C GLU A 210 7.03 -13.08 -19.67
N ASN A 211 7.53 -11.93 -19.22
CA ASN A 211 7.45 -11.49 -17.83
C ASN A 211 6.02 -11.04 -17.42
N ARG A 212 5.03 -11.12 -18.33
CA ARG A 212 3.60 -10.89 -18.07
C ARG A 212 2.96 -11.93 -17.15
N ASN A 213 3.46 -13.17 -17.17
CA ASN A 213 2.91 -14.28 -16.40
C ASN A 213 3.68 -14.56 -15.09
N GLN A 214 4.81 -13.89 -14.88
CA GLN A 214 5.70 -14.11 -13.75
C GLN A 214 5.25 -13.35 -12.50
N ILE A 215 5.64 -13.86 -11.33
CA ILE A 215 5.44 -13.20 -10.04
C ILE A 215 6.70 -12.41 -9.73
N PHE A 216 6.55 -11.10 -9.54
CA PHE A 216 7.57 -10.26 -8.96
C PHE A 216 7.28 -10.08 -7.48
N SER A 217 8.32 -10.07 -6.66
CA SER A 217 8.18 -9.94 -5.21
C SER A 217 9.11 -8.86 -4.70
N ILE A 218 8.74 -8.24 -3.58
CA ILE A 218 9.69 -7.58 -2.68
C ILE A 218 9.67 -8.32 -1.34
N GLN A 219 10.85 -8.63 -0.83
CA GLN A 219 11.06 -9.34 0.43
C GLN A 219 11.88 -8.46 1.37
N VAL A 220 11.39 -8.26 2.59
CA VAL A 220 12.01 -7.43 3.64
C VAL A 220 12.29 -8.29 4.86
N GLN A 221 13.55 -8.37 5.26
CA GLN A 221 13.96 -8.94 6.53
C GLN A 221 14.26 -7.81 7.52
N HIS A 222 13.63 -7.86 8.69
CA HIS A 222 13.75 -6.86 9.76
C HIS A 222 13.65 -7.56 11.12
N LYS A 223 14.31 -7.06 12.17
CA LYS A 223 14.50 -7.81 13.43
C LYS A 223 13.21 -8.05 14.25
N SER A 224 12.13 -7.35 13.93
CA SER A 224 10.81 -7.53 14.57
C SER A 224 9.97 -8.65 13.94
N LEU A 225 10.46 -9.29 12.87
CA LEU A 225 9.75 -10.31 12.11
C LEU A 225 10.37 -11.69 12.40
N SER A 226 9.53 -12.70 12.61
CA SER A 226 9.98 -14.09 12.81
C SER A 226 10.34 -14.82 11.50
N ALA A 227 10.01 -14.23 10.36
CA ALA A 227 10.32 -14.67 9.01
C ALA A 227 10.34 -13.43 8.08
N PRO A 228 10.96 -13.48 6.88
CA PRO A 228 10.89 -12.36 5.94
C PRO A 228 9.43 -12.00 5.59
N LEU A 229 9.12 -10.71 5.58
CA LEU A 229 7.85 -10.22 5.01
C LEU A 229 8.00 -10.16 3.49
N GLN A 230 7.04 -10.68 2.74
CA GLN A 230 7.07 -10.67 1.28
C GLN A 230 5.73 -10.22 0.71
N GLU A 231 5.77 -9.30 -0.26
CA GLU A 231 4.62 -8.88 -1.06
C GLU A 231 4.84 -9.27 -2.51
N ASP A 232 3.88 -9.98 -3.08
CA ASP A 232 3.89 -10.52 -4.45
C ASP A 232 2.97 -9.70 -5.37
N PHE A 233 3.41 -9.45 -6.60
CA PHE A 233 2.65 -8.70 -7.60
C PHE A 233 3.02 -9.09 -9.03
N GLN A 234 2.11 -8.86 -9.97
CA GLN A 234 2.38 -8.92 -11.40
C GLN A 234 2.65 -7.53 -11.97
N LEU A 235 3.49 -7.46 -13.01
CA LEU A 235 3.75 -6.23 -13.76
C LEU A 235 2.50 -5.78 -14.51
N ILE A 236 2.26 -4.47 -14.56
CA ILE A 236 1.22 -3.89 -15.41
C ILE A 236 1.92 -3.20 -16.59
N TYR A 237 1.58 -3.61 -17.81
CA TYR A 237 2.20 -3.03 -19.00
C TYR A 237 1.47 -1.74 -19.39
N GLU A 238 2.22 -0.74 -19.79
CA GLU A 238 1.68 0.49 -20.36
C GLU A 238 0.86 0.19 -21.63
N ALA A 239 -0.15 1.01 -21.90
CA ALA A 239 -0.95 0.95 -23.11
C ALA A 239 -1.09 2.36 -23.70
N ALA A 240 -0.86 2.47 -25.00
CA ALA A 240 -0.97 3.73 -25.73
C ALA A 240 -2.45 4.05 -26.06
N PRO A 241 -2.88 5.32 -25.98
CA PRO A 241 -4.24 5.71 -26.37
C PRO A 241 -4.50 5.48 -27.85
N SER A 242 -5.74 5.10 -28.16
CA SER A 242 -6.38 5.33 -29.46
C SER A 242 -7.28 6.55 -29.37
N ILE A 243 -7.45 7.28 -30.49
CA ILE A 243 -8.32 8.46 -30.57
C ILE A 243 -9.30 8.39 -31.74
N ASN A 244 -10.42 9.10 -31.60
CA ASN A 244 -11.39 9.35 -32.65
C ASN A 244 -11.98 10.76 -32.48
N PHE A 245 -11.70 11.62 -33.46
CA PHE A 245 -12.28 12.95 -33.62
C PHE A 245 -13.57 12.84 -34.44
N THR A 246 -14.70 13.20 -33.85
CA THR A 246 -16.02 13.24 -34.50
C THR A 246 -16.59 14.65 -34.47
N HIS A 247 -17.29 15.03 -35.54
CA HIS A 247 -17.92 16.35 -35.70
C HIS A 247 -19.17 16.26 -36.60
N GLU A 248 -20.03 17.28 -36.53
CA GLU A 248 -21.06 17.53 -37.55
C GLU A 248 -20.49 18.39 -38.70
N PRO A 249 -21.16 18.47 -39.88
CA PRO A 249 -20.79 19.42 -40.92
C PRO A 249 -20.76 20.86 -40.39
N PHE A 250 -19.77 21.63 -40.81
CA PHE A 250 -19.62 23.03 -40.39
C PHE A 250 -20.62 23.92 -41.12
N TYR A 251 -21.34 24.77 -40.40
CA TYR A 251 -22.21 25.80 -40.95
C TYR A 251 -21.76 27.17 -40.45
N GLU A 252 -21.69 28.15 -41.35
CA GLU A 252 -21.21 29.48 -40.99
C GLU A 252 -22.12 30.15 -39.95
N ASN A 253 -21.52 30.80 -38.95
CA ASN A 253 -22.18 31.54 -37.87
C ASN A 253 -23.12 30.69 -36.97
N LYS A 254 -23.02 29.36 -37.05
CA LYS A 254 -23.71 28.40 -36.17
C LYS A 254 -22.68 27.68 -35.31
N GLU A 255 -22.87 27.59 -34.00
CA GLU A 255 -21.95 26.84 -33.13
C GLU A 255 -22.03 25.32 -33.38
N GLN A 256 -20.88 24.64 -33.48
CA GLN A 256 -20.76 23.18 -33.53
C GLN A 256 -19.95 22.67 -32.34
N THR A 257 -20.32 21.50 -31.82
CA THR A 257 -19.51 20.79 -30.84
C THR A 257 -18.61 19.77 -31.55
N LEU A 258 -17.30 19.94 -31.42
CA LEU A 258 -16.30 18.96 -31.83
C LEU A 258 -16.03 18.04 -30.65
N MET A 259 -15.83 16.74 -30.92
CA MET A 259 -15.67 15.72 -29.89
C MET A 259 -14.45 14.84 -30.18
N CYS A 260 -13.51 14.78 -29.25
CA CYS A 260 -12.35 13.91 -29.30
C CYS A 260 -12.47 12.83 -28.21
N ARG A 261 -12.76 11.59 -28.64
CA ARG A 261 -12.84 10.42 -27.77
C ARG A 261 -11.48 9.74 -27.72
N VAL A 262 -11.00 9.42 -26.52
CA VAL A 262 -9.68 8.86 -26.25
C VAL A 262 -9.84 7.61 -25.38
N TRP A 263 -9.29 6.46 -25.78
CA TRP A 263 -9.49 5.19 -25.04
C TRP A 263 -8.29 4.22 -25.15
N GLY A 264 -8.30 3.19 -24.32
CA GLY A 264 -7.35 2.07 -24.37
C GLY A 264 -5.99 2.36 -23.75
N TYR A 265 -5.84 3.51 -23.08
CA TYR A 265 -4.58 3.91 -22.44
C TYR A 265 -4.44 3.37 -21.02
N TYR A 266 -3.19 3.14 -20.60
CA TYR A 266 -2.83 2.88 -19.21
C TYR A 266 -1.38 3.33 -18.94
N PRO A 267 -1.07 4.03 -17.84
CA PRO A 267 -1.95 4.39 -16.71
C PRO A 267 -2.87 5.58 -17.00
N GLU A 268 -3.77 5.89 -16.07
CA GLU A 268 -4.83 6.91 -16.22
C GLU A 268 -4.33 8.37 -16.42
N SER A 269 -3.07 8.64 -16.08
CA SER A 269 -2.47 9.97 -16.25
C SER A 269 -2.23 10.27 -17.73
N ILE A 270 -3.09 11.11 -18.29
CA ILE A 270 -3.14 11.51 -19.70
C ILE A 270 -3.52 13.00 -19.78
N ALA A 271 -2.96 13.70 -20.77
CA ALA A 271 -3.38 15.05 -21.13
C ALA A 271 -3.99 15.06 -22.54
N VAL A 272 -5.02 15.88 -22.72
CA VAL A 272 -5.73 16.08 -23.99
C VAL A 272 -5.91 17.57 -24.17
N SER A 273 -5.65 18.09 -25.37
CA SER A 273 -5.78 19.51 -25.67
C SER A 273 -6.16 19.76 -27.12
N TRP A 274 -6.72 20.94 -27.37
CA TRP A 274 -7.19 21.37 -28.68
C TRP A 274 -6.25 22.43 -29.25
N LEU A 275 -5.91 22.32 -30.53
CA LEU A 275 -5.21 23.36 -31.29
C LEU A 275 -6.10 23.86 -32.43
N VAL A 276 -6.13 25.16 -32.69
CA VAL A 276 -6.71 25.78 -33.89
C VAL A 276 -5.58 26.53 -34.61
N ASN A 277 -5.28 26.12 -35.84
CA ASN A 277 -4.15 26.60 -36.63
C ASN A 277 -2.82 26.62 -35.82
N GLY A 278 -2.55 25.53 -35.11
CA GLY A 278 -1.39 25.37 -34.23
C GLY A 278 -1.46 26.07 -32.86
N SER A 279 -2.41 26.99 -32.65
CA SER A 279 -2.56 27.72 -31.37
C SER A 279 -3.45 26.94 -30.40
N ARG A 280 -3.02 26.74 -29.15
CA ARG A 280 -3.83 26.02 -28.14
C ARG A 280 -5.09 26.83 -27.78
N VAL A 281 -6.22 26.13 -27.71
CA VAL A 281 -7.50 26.61 -27.18
C VAL A 281 -7.95 25.74 -26.01
N GLU A 282 -8.78 26.28 -25.13
CA GLU A 282 -9.36 25.55 -24.01
C GLU A 282 -10.48 24.61 -24.46
N ALA A 283 -10.64 23.48 -23.76
CA ALA A 283 -11.75 22.55 -23.98
C ALA A 283 -13.06 23.07 -23.33
N SER A 284 -14.20 22.80 -23.97
CA SER A 284 -15.52 23.09 -23.38
C SER A 284 -15.87 22.10 -22.27
N GLU A 285 -15.55 20.82 -22.45
CA GLU A 285 -15.71 19.76 -21.43
C GLU A 285 -14.58 18.74 -21.54
N ILE A 286 -14.22 18.10 -20.42
CA ILE A 286 -13.43 16.86 -20.38
C ILE A 286 -14.13 15.88 -19.43
N LYS A 287 -14.78 14.89 -20.03
CA LYS A 287 -15.60 13.87 -19.37
C LYS A 287 -14.86 12.55 -19.30
N ARG A 288 -14.39 12.17 -18.11
CA ARG A 288 -13.82 10.83 -17.87
C ARG A 288 -14.94 9.79 -17.86
N ILE A 289 -14.80 8.75 -18.69
CA ILE A 289 -15.75 7.63 -18.78
C ILE A 289 -15.31 6.52 -17.81
N ASN A 290 -14.01 6.25 -17.76
CA ASN A 290 -13.34 5.38 -16.80
C ASN A 290 -11.82 5.67 -16.80
N SER A 291 -11.04 4.92 -16.02
CA SER A 291 -9.58 5.11 -15.89
C SER A 291 -8.74 4.85 -17.16
N SER A 292 -9.37 4.38 -18.24
CA SER A 292 -8.74 4.11 -19.55
C SER A 292 -9.49 4.74 -20.72
N ALA A 293 -10.50 5.59 -20.48
CA ALA A 293 -11.29 6.23 -21.52
C ALA A 293 -11.89 7.58 -21.09
N LEU A 294 -11.78 8.59 -21.95
CA LEU A 294 -12.40 9.90 -21.77
C LEU A 294 -12.90 10.49 -23.09
N GLU A 295 -13.74 11.50 -22.98
CA GLU A 295 -14.23 12.35 -24.07
C GLU A 295 -13.89 13.80 -23.75
N SER A 296 -13.31 14.54 -24.70
CA SER A 296 -13.18 15.99 -24.60
C SER A 296 -14.00 16.65 -25.70
N SER A 297 -14.71 17.71 -25.37
CA SER A 297 -15.45 18.53 -26.33
C SER A 297 -14.83 19.91 -26.49
N TYR A 298 -15.03 20.51 -27.67
CA TYR A 298 -14.68 21.90 -27.96
C TYR A 298 -15.79 22.52 -28.80
N GLN A 299 -16.41 23.58 -28.28
CA GLN A 299 -17.37 24.40 -29.02
C GLN A 299 -16.61 25.32 -29.98
N PHE A 300 -16.95 25.22 -31.26
CA PHE A 300 -16.35 25.99 -32.34
C PHE A 300 -17.44 26.73 -33.10
N LEU A 301 -17.24 28.03 -33.33
CA LEU A 301 -18.11 28.88 -34.13
C LEU A 301 -17.41 29.20 -35.46
N PRO A 302 -17.81 28.59 -36.59
CA PRO A 302 -17.19 28.85 -37.88
C PRO A 302 -17.61 30.22 -38.42
N THR A 303 -16.68 30.99 -38.97
CA THR A 303 -16.93 32.19 -39.78
C THR A 303 -16.47 31.93 -41.22
N ALA A 304 -16.76 32.84 -42.16
CA ALA A 304 -16.20 32.77 -43.51
C ALA A 304 -14.64 32.65 -43.54
N GLU A 305 -13.95 33.24 -42.56
CA GLU A 305 -12.49 33.15 -42.40
C GLU A 305 -12.01 31.78 -41.89
N SER A 306 -12.91 30.96 -41.31
CA SER A 306 -12.59 29.62 -40.82
C SER A 306 -12.33 28.60 -41.93
N GLN A 307 -12.67 28.91 -43.19
CA GLN A 307 -12.54 27.97 -44.32
C GLN A 307 -11.08 27.53 -44.51
N GLY A 308 -10.85 26.22 -44.38
CA GLY A 308 -9.53 25.62 -44.53
C GLY A 308 -8.63 25.72 -43.28
N MET A 309 -9.11 26.23 -42.14
CA MET A 309 -8.37 26.14 -40.88
C MET A 309 -8.20 24.68 -40.43
N GLU A 310 -7.10 24.39 -39.73
CA GLU A 310 -6.84 23.08 -39.16
C GLU A 310 -7.14 23.07 -37.66
N ILE A 311 -8.06 22.21 -37.22
CA ILE A 311 -8.40 21.98 -35.82
C ILE A 311 -7.87 20.61 -35.44
N SER A 312 -7.06 20.51 -34.38
CA SER A 312 -6.40 19.27 -33.96
C SER A 312 -6.72 18.91 -32.52
N CYS A 313 -7.07 17.66 -32.29
CA CYS A 313 -7.00 17.05 -30.96
C CYS A 313 -5.59 16.46 -30.76
N VAL A 314 -4.93 16.86 -29.68
CA VAL A 314 -3.56 16.44 -29.32
C VAL A 314 -3.60 15.72 -27.97
N VAL A 315 -3.07 14.50 -27.93
CA VAL A 315 -3.06 13.64 -26.76
C VAL A 315 -1.63 13.29 -26.35
N GLU A 316 -1.30 13.55 -25.08
CA GLU A 316 0.00 13.30 -24.48
C GLU A 316 -0.13 12.24 -23.38
N HIS A 317 0.67 11.18 -23.47
CA HIS A 317 0.61 10.02 -22.57
C HIS A 317 1.98 9.35 -22.47
N GLN A 318 2.33 8.77 -21.32
CA GLN A 318 3.68 8.23 -21.08
C GLN A 318 4.05 7.00 -21.94
N ALA A 319 3.06 6.26 -22.46
CA ALA A 319 3.30 5.15 -23.38
C ALA A 319 3.63 5.62 -24.82
N LEU A 320 3.44 6.91 -25.12
CA LEU A 320 3.73 7.51 -26.42
C LEU A 320 5.13 8.13 -26.45
N THR A 321 5.87 7.90 -27.54
CA THR A 321 7.16 8.59 -27.80
C THR A 321 7.01 9.96 -28.44
N GLN A 322 5.82 10.27 -28.99
CA GLN A 322 5.42 11.57 -29.55
C GLN A 322 3.91 11.75 -29.32
N PRO A 323 3.39 12.98 -29.13
CA PRO A 323 1.96 13.21 -28.95
C PRO A 323 1.14 12.63 -30.12
N LEU A 324 0.01 11.99 -29.79
CA LEU A 324 -0.91 11.46 -30.79
C LEU A 324 -1.86 12.59 -31.24
N VAL A 325 -1.86 12.90 -32.53
CA VAL A 325 -2.60 14.02 -33.10
C VAL A 325 -3.59 13.53 -34.15
N GLN A 326 -4.84 13.98 -34.06
CA GLN A 326 -5.81 13.88 -35.15
C GLN A 326 -6.27 15.28 -35.54
N THR A 327 -6.03 15.64 -36.80
CA THR A 327 -6.32 16.95 -37.37
C THR A 327 -7.50 16.85 -38.33
N LEU A 328 -8.40 17.82 -38.24
CA LEU A 328 -9.53 18.04 -39.11
C LEU A 328 -9.35 19.38 -39.82
N LYS A 329 -9.67 19.43 -41.12
CA LYS A 329 -9.72 20.68 -41.87
C LYS A 329 -11.16 21.18 -41.93
N VAL A 330 -11.37 22.47 -41.65
CA VAL A 330 -12.70 23.07 -41.67
C VAL A 330 -13.15 23.28 -43.12
N GLU A 331 -14.24 22.62 -43.49
CA GLU A 331 -14.92 22.80 -44.77
C GLU A 331 -16.36 23.27 -44.50
N LEU A 332 -16.64 24.53 -44.83
CA LEU A 332 -17.94 25.15 -44.61
C LEU A 332 -18.98 24.59 -45.59
N THR A 333 -20.07 24.05 -45.04
CA THR A 333 -21.24 23.61 -45.78
C THR A 333 -22.17 24.81 -46.00
N GLY A 334 -22.32 25.23 -47.26
CA GLY A 334 -23.28 26.29 -47.61
C GLY A 334 -24.73 25.85 -47.37
N GLU A 335 -25.59 26.81 -47.00
CA GLU A 335 -27.02 26.55 -46.85
C GLU A 335 -27.67 26.25 -48.21
N ASN A 336 -27.93 24.97 -48.48
CA ASN A 336 -28.77 24.55 -49.61
C ASN A 336 -30.24 24.94 -49.36
N PHE A 337 -30.62 26.16 -49.76
CA PHE A 337 -32.01 26.64 -49.74
C PHE A 337 -32.96 25.68 -50.48
N PRO A 338 -33.92 25.01 -49.81
CA PRO A 338 -34.67 23.91 -50.41
C PRO A 338 -36.03 24.34 -50.99
N TYR A 339 -36.07 25.35 -51.86
CA TYR A 339 -37.28 25.71 -52.64
C TYR A 339 -36.93 26.20 -54.05
N GLY A 340 -37.42 25.50 -55.09
CA GLY A 340 -37.14 25.87 -56.48
C GLY A 340 -37.51 24.83 -57.53
N SER A 341 -38.72 24.27 -57.50
CA SER A 341 -39.17 23.30 -58.49
C SER A 341 -39.48 23.96 -59.85
N HIS A 342 -38.50 24.04 -60.75
CA HIS A 342 -38.75 24.37 -62.16
C HIS A 342 -37.96 23.45 -63.11
N LEU A 343 -38.72 22.75 -63.96
CA LEU A 343 -38.21 22.07 -65.15
C LEU A 343 -37.71 23.11 -66.16
N LEU A 344 -36.48 22.92 -66.66
CA LEU A 344 -36.05 23.40 -67.97
C LEU A 344 -35.20 22.32 -68.63
N ALA A 345 -35.44 22.09 -69.92
CA ALA A 345 -34.91 20.92 -70.63
C ALA A 345 -33.89 21.32 -71.72
N GLY A 346 -33.00 20.38 -72.03
CA GLY A 346 -31.98 20.51 -73.08
C GLY A 346 -30.64 21.07 -72.58
N LEU A 347 -29.52 20.83 -73.26
CA LEU A 347 -29.27 19.94 -74.41
C LEU A 347 -27.90 19.29 -74.26
N ILE A 348 -27.81 17.97 -74.46
CA ILE A 348 -26.52 17.30 -74.63
C ILE A 348 -26.08 17.49 -76.09
N PHE A 349 -25.13 18.39 -76.32
CA PHE A 349 -24.41 18.48 -77.59
C PHE A 349 -23.40 17.33 -77.71
N LEU A 350 -23.73 16.33 -78.52
CA LEU A 350 -22.75 15.36 -79.03
C LEU A 350 -22.22 15.83 -80.39
N GLN A 351 -20.97 16.29 -80.42
CA GLN A 351 -20.21 16.42 -81.66
C GLN A 351 -19.22 15.26 -81.80
N SER A 352 -19.55 14.32 -82.69
CA SER A 352 -18.70 13.69 -83.72
C SER A 352 -17.25 13.25 -83.35
N ARG A 353 -16.73 12.14 -83.88
CA ARG A 353 -16.66 11.89 -85.34
C ARG A 353 -16.10 10.50 -85.71
N GLY A 354 -16.81 9.77 -86.58
CA GLY A 354 -16.29 8.63 -87.36
C GLY A 354 -16.17 7.29 -86.63
N HIS A 355 -16.09 6.14 -87.33
CA HIS A 355 -16.35 5.89 -88.76
C HIS A 355 -16.60 4.37 -88.99
N THR A 356 -17.38 4.04 -90.03
CA THR A 356 -17.49 2.73 -90.73
C THR A 356 -17.73 1.42 -89.95
N GLU A 357 -18.84 0.76 -90.32
CA GLU A 357 -19.05 -0.68 -90.58
C GLU A 357 -18.37 -1.75 -89.69
N ASP A 358 -19.19 -2.65 -89.14
CA ASP A 358 -19.17 -4.05 -89.60
C ASP A 358 -20.53 -4.76 -89.34
N LEU A 359 -20.79 -5.89 -90.01
CA LEU A 359 -21.99 -6.71 -89.81
C LEU A 359 -21.73 -7.87 -88.82
N TYR A 360 -22.76 -8.31 -88.09
CA TYR A 360 -23.38 -9.65 -88.27
C TYR A 360 -24.59 -9.87 -87.33
N GLN A 361 -25.52 -10.74 -87.73
CA GLN A 361 -26.65 -11.22 -86.91
C GLN A 361 -26.31 -12.57 -86.22
N ALA A 362 -26.99 -12.85 -85.11
CA ALA A 362 -27.32 -14.21 -84.67
C ALA A 362 -28.64 -14.23 -83.88
N GLU A 363 -29.54 -15.13 -84.25
CA GLU A 363 -30.71 -15.57 -83.45
C GLU A 363 -30.23 -16.62 -82.40
N GLU A 364 -30.94 -17.11 -81.39
CA GLU A 364 -32.37 -17.07 -80.97
C GLU A 364 -32.39 -17.03 -79.39
N ALA A 365 -33.38 -17.35 -78.53
CA ALA A 365 -34.68 -18.05 -78.63
C ALA A 365 -35.70 -17.60 -77.54
N TYR A 366 -36.88 -18.24 -77.54
CA TYR A 366 -38.06 -18.06 -76.68
C TYR A 366 -37.94 -18.58 -75.21
N GLY A 367 -38.77 -18.05 -74.28
CA GLY A 367 -38.82 -18.52 -72.88
C GLY A 367 -39.82 -17.88 -71.89
N THR A 368 -41.02 -17.45 -72.32
CA THR A 368 -42.20 -17.01 -71.52
C THR A 368 -42.61 -17.92 -70.33
N LEU A 369 -43.31 -17.55 -69.25
CA LEU A 369 -44.07 -16.36 -68.74
C LEU A 369 -43.73 -16.11 -67.23
N LEU A 370 -43.91 -14.94 -66.60
CA LEU A 370 -45.13 -14.40 -65.93
C LEU A 370 -45.90 -15.39 -65.01
N SER A 371 -46.52 -15.02 -63.87
CA SER A 371 -46.93 -13.68 -63.38
C SER A 371 -46.97 -13.51 -61.83
N LEU A 372 -47.24 -12.28 -61.40
CA LEU A 372 -47.24 -11.74 -60.02
C LEU A 372 -48.42 -12.17 -59.09
N LEU A 373 -48.14 -12.13 -57.79
CA LEU A 373 -48.96 -11.65 -56.64
C LEU A 373 -50.47 -11.99 -56.53
N THR A 374 -50.87 -12.49 -55.35
CA THR A 374 -51.78 -11.76 -54.42
C THR A 374 -51.85 -12.39 -53.03
N THR A 375 -52.09 -11.57 -52.00
CA THR A 375 -52.37 -11.95 -50.59
C THR A 375 -53.84 -11.68 -50.27
N PRO A 376 -54.45 -12.33 -49.25
CA PRO A 376 -54.49 -11.67 -47.93
C PRO A 376 -54.42 -12.62 -46.71
N SER A 377 -54.31 -12.02 -45.53
CA SER A 377 -54.29 -12.65 -44.19
C SER A 377 -55.69 -13.01 -43.64
N LEU A 378 -55.78 -13.93 -42.67
CA LEU A 378 -56.42 -13.70 -41.35
C LEU A 378 -56.41 -14.96 -40.44
N GLY A 379 -56.36 -14.74 -39.11
CA GLY A 379 -56.97 -15.65 -38.12
C GLY A 379 -56.02 -16.56 -37.29
N PRO A 380 -56.17 -16.65 -35.96
CA PRO A 380 -55.31 -17.46 -35.08
C PRO A 380 -56.03 -18.61 -34.36
N CYS A 381 -55.25 -19.52 -33.74
CA CYS A 381 -55.70 -20.38 -32.64
C CYS A 381 -54.64 -20.46 -31.53
N SER A 382 -55.09 -20.69 -30.30
CA SER A 382 -54.28 -20.89 -29.09
C SER A 382 -54.57 -22.29 -28.49
N LEU A 383 -54.24 -22.50 -27.20
CA LEU A 383 -54.21 -23.75 -26.42
C LEU A 383 -52.84 -24.47 -26.48
N THR A 384 -52.21 -25.01 -25.43
CA THR A 384 -52.14 -24.92 -23.94
C THR A 384 -51.66 -26.31 -23.46
N GLU A 385 -51.03 -26.38 -22.27
CA GLU A 385 -50.71 -27.63 -21.54
C GLU A 385 -49.67 -28.60 -22.15
N GLN A 386 -49.10 -29.58 -21.43
CA GLN A 386 -48.57 -29.57 -20.04
C GLN A 386 -47.66 -30.82 -19.79
N TRP A 387 -46.48 -30.61 -19.19
CA TRP A 387 -45.62 -31.58 -18.45
C TRP A 387 -45.12 -32.90 -19.11
N CYS A 388 -43.79 -33.11 -19.05
CA CYS A 388 -43.09 -34.32 -18.53
C CYS A 388 -41.62 -33.89 -18.26
N SER A 389 -41.09 -33.88 -17.04
CA SER A 389 -40.70 -35.01 -16.15
C SER A 389 -39.56 -35.91 -16.68
N THR A 390 -38.36 -35.72 -16.15
CA THR A 390 -37.56 -36.80 -15.55
C THR A 390 -36.41 -36.22 -14.71
N SER A 391 -36.12 -36.88 -13.60
CA SER A 391 -34.95 -36.64 -12.75
C SER A 391 -34.12 -37.93 -12.68
N LEU A 392 -32.81 -37.77 -12.45
CA LEU A 392 -31.80 -38.72 -11.91
C LEU A 392 -30.42 -38.26 -12.44
N SER A 393 -29.34 -38.30 -11.67
CA SER A 393 -29.16 -38.73 -10.27
C SER A 393 -28.10 -37.87 -9.57
#